data_AF-A0A1X7GJG4-F1
#
_entry.id   AF-A0A1X7GJG4-F1
#
_cell.length_a   1.000
_cell.length_b   1.000
_cell.length_c   1.000
_cell.angle_alpha   90.00
_cell.angle_beta   90.00
_cell.angle_gamma   90.00
#
_symmetry.space_group_name_H-M   'P 1'
#
loop_
_entity.id
_entity.type
_entity.pdbx_description
1 polymer ?
#
loop_
_entity_poly.entity_id
_entity_poly.type
_entity_poly.pdbx_seq_one_letter_code
_entity_poly.pdbx_strand_id
1 'polypeptide(L)'
;MTAAPPPARSNTSRRRTFAQVAAEAAADAVSAERAAMAAHIERQCGEIEGLIGKQRMSAEEGSTLKRRLREFARGIAQGLHVDG
;
A
#
# COMPACT_ATOMS: atom_id res chain seq x y z
N MET A 1 49.49 -29.87 -21.26
CA MET A 1 48.80 -28.84 -20.45
C MET A 1 47.32 -28.94 -20.78
N THR A 2 46.57 -29.71 -19.99
CA THR A 2 45.16 -30.02 -20.28
C THR A 2 44.28 -29.02 -19.55
N ALA A 3 43.57 -28.16 -20.28
CA ALA A 3 42.69 -27.15 -19.71
C ALA A 3 41.47 -27.80 -19.03
N ALA A 4 41.17 -27.39 -17.80
CA ALA A 4 40.03 -27.85 -17.02
C ALA A 4 38.70 -27.37 -17.63
N PRO A 5 37.62 -28.18 -17.59
CA PRO A 5 36.32 -27.78 -18.12
C PRO A 5 35.67 -26.68 -17.25
N PRO A 6 34.89 -25.75 -17.85
CA PRO A 6 34.26 -24.65 -17.13
C PRO A 6 33.16 -25.17 -16.17
N PRO A 7 32.93 -24.50 -15.03
CA PRO A 7 31.89 -24.90 -14.08
C PRO A 7 30.49 -24.75 -14.71
N ALA A 8 29.69 -25.81 -14.58
CA ALA A 8 28.30 -25.82 -14.99
C ALA A 8 27.52 -24.75 -14.21
N ARG A 9 26.99 -23.75 -14.90
CA ARG A 9 26.09 -22.76 -14.31
C ARG A 9 24.76 -23.45 -13.99
N SER A 10 24.54 -23.80 -12.72
CA SER A 10 23.25 -24.29 -12.24
C SER A 10 22.21 -23.18 -12.29
N ASN A 11 21.48 -23.08 -13.40
CA ASN A 11 20.32 -22.20 -13.51
C ASN A 11 19.14 -22.87 -12.81
N THR A 12 19.13 -22.83 -11.47
CA THR A 12 18.06 -23.40 -10.67
C THR A 12 16.87 -22.45 -10.70
N SER A 13 16.07 -22.52 -11.77
CA SER A 13 14.73 -21.93 -11.77
C SER A 13 13.88 -22.69 -10.75
N ARG A 14 13.78 -22.16 -9.52
CA ARG A 14 12.85 -22.67 -8.50
C ARG A 14 11.44 -22.59 -9.09
N ARG A 15 10.87 -23.75 -9.45
CA ARG A 15 9.46 -23.85 -9.85
C ARG A 15 8.61 -23.53 -8.61
N ARG A 16 7.84 -22.45 -8.70
CA ARG A 16 6.86 -22.06 -7.66
C ARG A 16 5.65 -22.99 -7.75
N THR A 17 5.06 -23.31 -6.59
CA THR A 17 3.80 -24.06 -6.54
C THR A 17 2.61 -23.15 -6.84
N PHE A 18 1.48 -23.70 -7.30
CA PHE A 18 0.25 -22.92 -7.50
C PHE A 18 -0.19 -22.20 -6.22
N ALA A 19 -0.03 -22.84 -5.05
CA ALA A 19 -0.32 -22.23 -3.75
C ALA A 19 0.56 -21.00 -3.46
N GLN A 20 1.85 -21.06 -3.81
CA GLN A 20 2.76 -19.90 -3.66
C GLN A 20 2.35 -18.75 -4.59
N VAL A 21 2.03 -19.05 -5.85
CA VAL A 21 1.58 -18.03 -6.80
C VAL A 21 0.27 -17.38 -6.36
N ALA A 22 -0.68 -18.17 -5.84
CA ALA A 22 -1.94 -17.66 -5.31
C ALA A 22 -1.75 -16.76 -4.07
N ALA A 23 -0.85 -17.15 -3.16
CA ALA A 23 -0.53 -16.34 -1.98
C ALA A 23 0.17 -15.01 -2.34
N GLU A 24 1.09 -15.03 -3.30
CA GLU A 24 1.73 -13.82 -3.84
C GLU A 24 0.68 -12.89 -4.47
N ALA A 25 -0.20 -13.41 -5.32
CA ALA A 25 -1.26 -12.61 -5.95
C ALA A 25 -2.23 -12.00 -4.92
N ALA A 26 -2.57 -12.74 -3.86
CA ALA A 26 -3.39 -12.23 -2.77
C ALA A 26 -2.70 -11.10 -2.00
N ALA A 27 -1.39 -11.24 -1.72
CA ALA A 27 -0.62 -10.19 -1.07
C ALA A 27 -0.51 -8.92 -1.94
N ASP A 28 -0.32 -9.09 -3.25
CA ASP A 28 -0.27 -7.99 -4.22
C ASP A 28 -1.62 -7.25 -4.30
N ALA A 29 -2.74 -7.99 -4.30
CA ALA A 29 -4.08 -7.41 -4.29
C ALA A 29 -4.32 -6.57 -3.02
N VAL A 30 -3.96 -7.09 -1.85
CA VAL A 30 -4.07 -6.36 -0.57
C VAL A 30 -3.20 -5.10 -0.58
N SER A 31 -1.99 -5.17 -1.15
CA SER A 31 -1.11 -4.01 -1.30
C SER A 31 -1.72 -2.95 -2.22
N ALA A 32 -2.29 -3.36 -3.37
CA ALA A 32 -2.95 -2.47 -4.31
C ALA A 32 -4.19 -1.78 -3.71
N GLU A 33 -5.01 -2.51 -2.95
CA GLU A 33 -6.17 -1.95 -2.24
C GLU A 33 -5.76 -0.90 -1.21
N ARG A 34 -4.70 -1.17 -0.43
CA ARG A 34 -4.16 -0.20 0.55
C ARG A 34 -3.67 1.07 -0.15
N ALA A 35 -2.98 0.93 -1.28
CA ALA A 35 -2.52 2.07 -2.07
C ALA A 35 -3.68 2.89 -2.65
N ALA A 36 -4.72 2.22 -3.17
CA ALA A 36 -5.92 2.87 -3.68
C ALA A 36 -6.66 3.67 -2.59
N MET A 37 -6.74 3.11 -1.38
CA MET A 37 -7.34 3.79 -0.23
C MET A 37 -6.56 5.04 0.19
N ALA A 38 -5.23 4.96 0.24
CA ALA A 38 -4.40 6.12 0.54
C ALA A 38 -4.61 7.26 -0.48
N ALA A 39 -4.66 6.92 -1.77
CA ALA A 39 -4.94 7.89 -2.83
C ALA A 39 -6.35 8.49 -2.71
N HIS A 40 -7.34 7.68 -2.34
CA HIS A 40 -8.70 8.17 -2.10
C HIS A 40 -8.74 9.18 -0.94
N ILE A 41 -8.05 8.90 0.16
CA ILE A 41 -7.99 9.76 1.34
C ILE A 41 -7.31 11.10 1.03
N GLU A 42 -6.22 11.11 0.25
CA GLU A 42 -5.58 12.37 -0.13
C GLU A 42 -6.48 13.24 -1.03
N ARG A 43 -7.25 12.64 -1.93
CA ARG A 43 -8.27 13.36 -2.69
C ARG A 43 -9.35 13.97 -1.78
N GLN A 44 -9.84 13.23 -0.80
CA GLN A 44 -10.80 13.74 0.18
C GLN A 44 -10.22 14.89 1.02
N CYS A 45 -8.93 14.83 1.38
CA CYS A 45 -8.25 15.96 2.04
C CYS A 45 -8.26 17.22 1.17
N GLY A 46 -8.05 17.08 -0.15
CA GLY A 46 -8.15 18.21 -1.09
C GLY A 46 -9.56 18.77 -1.20
N GLU A 47 -10.59 17.92 -1.18
CA GLU A 47 -12.00 18.36 -1.16
C GLU A 47 -12.32 19.16 0.11
N ILE A 48 -11.82 18.73 1.27
CA ILE A 48 -11.95 19.45 2.54
C ILE A 48 -11.29 20.84 2.45
N GLU A 49 -10.10 20.95 1.86
CA GLU A 49 -9.46 22.25 1.63
C GLU A 49 -10.30 23.17 0.74
N GLY A 50 -10.92 22.61 -0.30
CA GLY A 50 -11.88 23.33 -1.12
C GLY A 50 -13.12 23.81 -0.34
N LEU A 51 -13.60 23.03 0.62
CA LEU A 51 -14.73 23.43 1.49
C LEU A 51 -14.34 24.54 2.47
N ILE A 52 -13.13 24.48 3.04
CA ILE A 52 -12.58 25.55 3.89
C ILE A 52 -12.44 26.84 3.08
N GLY A 53 -11.86 26.76 1.88
CA GLY A 53 -11.68 27.93 1.00
C GLY A 53 -13.00 28.58 0.57
N LYS A 54 -14.08 27.79 0.46
CA LYS A 54 -15.44 28.27 0.18
C LYS A 54 -16.22 28.70 1.43
N GLN A 55 -15.58 28.71 2.60
CA GLN A 55 -16.20 29.01 3.90
C GLN A 55 -17.42 28.12 4.24
N ARG A 56 -17.48 26.91 3.67
CA ARG A 56 -18.54 25.92 3.95
C ARG A 56 -18.19 24.99 5.12
N MET A 57 -16.99 25.14 5.65
CA MET A 57 -16.44 24.39 6.77
C MET A 57 -15.42 25.27 7.49
N SER A 58 -15.34 25.21 8.82
CA SER A 58 -14.31 25.94 9.55
C SER A 58 -12.93 25.31 9.32
N ALA A 59 -11.87 26.12 9.47
CA ALA A 59 -10.49 25.63 9.36
C ALA A 59 -10.16 24.59 10.44
N GLU A 60 -10.74 24.72 11.64
CA GLU A 60 -10.51 23.82 12.77
C GLU A 60 -11.14 22.44 12.53
N GLU A 61 -12.41 22.41 12.12
CA GLU A 61 -13.11 21.17 11.78
C GLU A 61 -12.42 20.46 10.61
N GLY A 62 -12.07 21.21 9.57
CA GLY A 62 -11.40 20.65 8.40
C GLY A 62 -10.00 20.11 8.72
N SER A 63 -9.22 20.80 9.57
CA SER A 63 -7.92 20.32 10.03
C SER A 63 -8.06 19.02 10.85
N THR A 64 -9.03 18.96 11.75
CA THR A 64 -9.30 17.78 12.57
C THR A 64 -9.72 16.59 11.72
N LEU A 65 -10.61 16.79 10.74
CA LEU A 65 -11.07 15.75 9.84
C LEU A 65 -9.93 15.22 8.97
N LYS A 66 -9.10 16.10 8.37
CA LYS A 66 -7.92 15.69 7.60
C LYS A 66 -6.94 14.86 8.42
N ARG A 67 -6.69 15.25 9.68
CA ARG A 67 -5.82 14.48 10.58
C ARG A 67 -6.34 13.06 10.78
N ARG A 68 -7.62 12.91 11.13
CA ARG A 68 -8.26 11.60 11.36
C ARG A 68 -8.25 10.72 10.11
N LEU A 69 -8.51 11.30 8.94
CA LEU A 69 -8.45 10.56 7.67
C LEU A 69 -7.03 10.03 7.38
N ARG A 70 -5.99 10.83 7.63
CA ARG A 70 -4.60 10.40 7.48
C ARG A 70 -4.19 9.34 8.48
N GLU A 71 -4.63 9.44 9.72
CA GLU A 71 -4.43 8.40 10.75
C GLU A 71 -5.09 7.08 10.32
N PHE A 72 -6.32 7.14 9.80
CA PHE A 72 -7.02 6.00 9.23
C PHE A 72 -6.27 5.38 8.04
N ALA A 73 -5.80 6.19 7.09
CA ALA A 73 -4.98 5.74 5.96
C ALA A 73 -3.73 4.99 6.44
N ARG A 74 -3.06 5.54 7.46
CA ARG A 74 -1.87 4.93 8.06
C ARG A 74 -2.19 3.60 8.73
N GLY A 75 -3.32 3.51 9.44
CA GLY A 75 -3.79 2.25 10.02
C GLY A 75 -4.04 1.17 8.97
N ILE A 76 -4.64 1.54 7.82
CA ILE A 76 -4.88 0.62 6.70
C ILE A 76 -3.57 0.15 6.07
N ALA A 77 -2.63 1.08 5.84
CA ALA A 77 -1.31 0.74 5.29
C ALA A 77 -0.57 -0.27 6.18
N GLN A 78 -0.67 -0.11 7.51
CA GLN A 78 -0.06 -0.99 8.50
C GLN A 78 -0.82 -2.31 8.70
N GLY A 79 -2.02 -2.47 8.12
CA GLY A 79 -2.80 -3.70 8.20
C GLY A 79 -3.58 -3.87 9.50
N LEU A 80 -4.06 -2.76 10.07
CA LEU A 80 -5.07 -2.63 11.14
C LEU A 80 -5.32 -3.92 11.95
N HIS A 81 -4.29 -4.36 12.68
CA HIS A 81 -4.50 -5.05 13.95
C HIS A 81 -4.54 -3.94 14.99
N VAL A 82 -5.73 -3.35 15.18
CA VAL A 82 -6.01 -2.70 16.45
C VAL A 82 -6.43 -3.85 17.34
N ASP A 83 -5.48 -4.40 18.09
CA ASP A 83 -5.77 -5.20 19.26
C ASP A 83 -6.62 -4.29 20.17
N GLY A 84 -7.93 -4.49 20.12
CA GLY A 84 -8.91 -3.86 21.01
C GLY A 84 -8.93 -4.57 22.35
#